data_AF-T0GFX4-F1
#
_entry.id   AF-T0GFX4-F1
#
_cell.length_a   1.000
_cell.length_b   1.000
_cell.length_c   1.000
_cell.angle_alpha   90.00
_cell.angle_beta   90.00
_cell.angle_gamma   90.00
#
_symmetry.space_group_name_H-M   'P 1'
#
loop_
_entity.id
_entity.type
_entity.pdbx_description
1 polymer ?
#
loop_
_entity_poly.entity_id
_entity_poly.type
_entity_poly.pdbx_seq_one_letter_code
_entity_poly.pdbx_strand_id
1 'polypeptide(L)'
;MSINILEFINNISVKTYLSGETVFEEKDMSTGMMYFLFCGELEISKTYDGEVRIIRKLTAGSFFGEMALISKIPRAAGARVISDKAKIGSLDKDMFHKIGQTNPKFFSILLSTMIERLVSVEEEIGKLSSLSSVNLEEIKPRVDV
;
A
#
# COMPACT_ATOMS: atom_id res chain seq x y z
N MET A 1 -15.16 9.51 27.84
CA MET A 1 -14.44 8.32 28.34
C MET A 1 -13.31 8.07 27.36
N SER A 2 -12.07 8.36 27.75
CA SER A 2 -10.90 8.24 26.87
C SER A 2 -10.59 6.75 26.69
N ILE A 3 -10.85 6.19 25.50
CA ILE A 3 -10.55 4.79 25.25
C ILE A 3 -9.03 4.64 25.08
N ASN A 4 -8.43 3.69 25.80
CA ASN A 4 -7.00 3.46 25.82
C ASN A 4 -6.57 2.74 24.52
N ILE A 5 -5.50 3.21 23.87
CA ILE A 5 -4.91 2.58 22.68
C ILE A 5 -4.60 1.08 22.90
N LEU A 6 -4.26 0.69 24.13
CA LEU A 6 -3.99 -0.70 24.53
C LEU A 6 -5.25 -1.58 24.45
N GLU A 7 -6.41 -1.03 24.81
CA GLU A 7 -7.68 -1.74 24.75
C GLU A 7 -8.10 -2.00 23.29
N PHE A 8 -7.67 -1.13 22.36
CA PHE A 8 -7.87 -1.33 20.93
C PHE A 8 -6.89 -2.31 20.30
N ILE A 9 -5.60 -2.25 20.65
CA ILE A 9 -4.62 -3.23 20.18
C ILE A 9 -5.07 -4.65 20.57
N ASN A 10 -5.69 -4.81 21.75
CA ASN A 10 -6.25 -6.09 22.19
C ASN A 10 -7.46 -6.57 21.37
N ASN A 11 -8.17 -5.68 20.66
CA ASN A 11 -9.36 -6.01 19.87
C ASN A 11 -9.09 -6.05 18.36
N ILE A 12 -7.88 -5.69 17.91
CA ILE A 12 -7.49 -5.86 16.50
C ILE A 12 -7.27 -7.35 16.26
N SER A 13 -7.96 -7.89 15.25
CA SER A 13 -7.65 -9.23 14.75
C SER A 13 -6.26 -9.22 14.12
N VAL A 14 -5.31 -9.93 14.76
CA VAL A 14 -3.94 -10.07 14.29
C VAL A 14 -3.73 -11.50 13.79
N LYS A 15 -3.26 -11.63 12.55
CA LYS A 15 -2.85 -12.91 11.97
C LYS A 15 -1.36 -12.88 11.64
N THR A 16 -0.70 -14.02 11.87
CA THR A 16 0.68 -14.24 11.40
C THR A 16 0.63 -14.92 10.04
N TYR A 17 1.46 -14.43 9.12
CA TYR A 17 1.67 -14.98 7.81
C TYR A 17 3.15 -15.36 7.66
N LEU A 18 3.44 -16.42 6.92
CA LEU A 18 4.77 -16.90 6.60
C LEU A 18 5.22 -16.40 5.22
N SER A 19 6.52 -16.55 4.94
CA SER A 19 7.08 -16.21 3.63
C SER A 19 6.29 -16.85 2.49
N GLY A 20 6.00 -16.04 1.47
CA GLY A 20 5.25 -16.46 0.28
C GLY A 20 3.73 -16.45 0.44
N GLU A 21 3.19 -16.34 1.66
CA GLU A 21 1.73 -16.28 1.84
C GLU A 21 1.14 -14.96 1.32
N THR A 22 0.05 -15.07 0.56
CA THR A 22 -0.74 -13.93 0.09
C THR A 22 -1.76 -13.52 1.16
N VAL A 23 -1.83 -12.22 1.45
CA VAL A 23 -2.88 -11.62 2.30
C VAL A 23 -4.19 -11.47 1.52
N PHE A 24 -4.10 -10.98 0.29
CA PHE A 24 -5.18 -10.93 -0.70
C PHE A 24 -4.57 -10.78 -2.10
N GLU A 25 -5.27 -11.29 -3.11
CA GLU A 25 -4.86 -11.18 -4.51
C GLU A 25 -5.45 -9.92 -5.17
N GLU A 26 -4.86 -9.54 -6.30
CA GLU A 26 -5.47 -8.53 -7.17
C GLU A 26 -6.85 -9.03 -7.65
N LYS A 27 -7.84 -8.14 -7.69
CA LYS A 27 -9.24 -8.41 -8.09
C LYS A 27 -10.03 -9.28 -7.12
N ASP A 28 -9.47 -9.66 -5.98
CA ASP A 28 -10.26 -10.26 -4.90
C ASP A 28 -11.40 -9.32 -4.50
N MET A 29 -12.57 -9.88 -4.27
CA MET A 29 -13.71 -9.12 -3.76
C MET A 29 -13.33 -8.50 -2.40
N SER A 30 -13.53 -7.19 -2.27
CA SER A 30 -13.19 -6.49 -1.04
C SER A 30 -14.03 -7.00 0.12
N THR A 31 -13.36 -7.38 1.20
CA THR A 31 -13.96 -7.78 2.48
C THR A 31 -14.32 -6.57 3.37
N GLY A 32 -14.08 -5.33 2.90
CA GLY A 32 -14.25 -4.13 3.71
C GLY A 32 -13.16 -3.92 4.77
N MET A 33 -12.05 -4.67 4.68
CA MET A 33 -10.94 -4.64 5.63
C MET A 33 -9.74 -3.89 5.06
N MET A 34 -9.15 -2.99 5.85
CA MET A 34 -7.77 -2.52 5.66
C MET A 34 -6.84 -3.20 6.66
N TYR A 35 -5.53 -3.04 6.44
CA TYR A 35 -4.51 -3.76 7.18
C TYR A 35 -3.39 -2.86 7.68
N PHE A 36 -2.75 -3.31 8.76
CA PHE A 36 -1.56 -2.71 9.34
C PHE A 36 -0.47 -3.76 9.53
N LEU A 37 0.74 -3.46 9.06
CA LEU A 37 1.89 -4.34 9.20
C LEU A 37 2.64 -4.05 10.50
N PHE A 38 2.51 -4.93 11.49
CA PHE A 38 3.21 -4.79 12.77
C PHE A 38 4.68 -5.21 12.69
N CYS A 39 4.97 -6.28 11.95
CA CYS A 39 6.34 -6.74 11.70
C CYS A 39 6.42 -7.52 10.39
N GLY A 40 7.63 -7.62 9.83
CA GLY A 40 7.89 -8.29 8.56
C GLY A 40 7.87 -7.34 7.37
N GLU A 41 7.93 -7.92 6.18
CA GLU A 41 7.94 -7.22 4.91
C GLU A 41 6.95 -7.84 3.92
N LEU A 42 6.27 -6.97 3.18
CA LEU A 42 5.35 -7.37 2.12
C LEU A 42 5.75 -6.72 0.80
N GLU A 43 5.37 -7.34 -0.30
CA GLU A 43 5.30 -6.70 -1.59
C GLU A 43 3.85 -6.49 -2.01
N ILE A 44 3.60 -5.35 -2.66
CA ILE A 44 2.36 -5.05 -3.35
C ILE A 44 2.64 -5.20 -4.83
N SER A 45 1.82 -6.02 -5.50
CA SER A 45 1.99 -6.35 -6.91
C SER A 45 0.72 -6.09 -7.69
N LYS A 46 0.87 -5.75 -8.97
CA LYS A 46 -0.26 -5.52 -9.87
C LYS A 46 0.09 -6.01 -11.27
N THR A 47 -0.92 -6.52 -11.97
CA THR A 47 -0.78 -7.02 -13.33
C THR A 47 -0.93 -5.86 -14.33
N TYR A 48 0.06 -5.69 -15.19
CA TYR A 48 0.03 -4.77 -16.33
C TYR A 48 0.32 -5.58 -17.59
N ASP A 49 -0.57 -5.53 -18.58
CA ASP A 49 -0.42 -6.23 -19.87
C ASP A 49 -0.11 -7.73 -19.74
N GLY A 50 -0.65 -8.37 -18.71
CA GLY A 50 -0.44 -9.79 -18.41
C GLY A 50 0.80 -10.09 -17.55
N GLU A 51 1.62 -9.09 -17.24
CA GLU A 51 2.81 -9.23 -16.41
C GLU A 51 2.59 -8.72 -14.99
N VAL A 52 2.95 -9.53 -13.99
CA VAL A 52 2.94 -9.11 -12.59
C VAL A 52 4.13 -8.20 -12.31
N ARG A 53 3.86 -6.97 -11.88
CA ARG A 53 4.89 -5.99 -11.49
C ARG A 53 4.77 -5.69 -10.01
N ILE A 54 5.91 -5.68 -9.31
CA ILE A 54 5.98 -5.20 -7.93
C ILE A 54 5.93 -3.67 -7.99
N ILE A 55 4.86 -3.10 -7.42
CA ILE A 55 4.67 -1.65 -7.39
C ILE A 55 5.15 -1.01 -6.10
N ARG A 56 5.28 -1.80 -5.01
CA ARG A 56 5.76 -1.30 -3.72
C ARG A 56 6.26 -2.43 -2.83
N LYS A 57 7.22 -2.13 -1.97
CA LYS A 57 7.55 -2.93 -0.77
C LYS A 57 7.09 -2.21 0.48
N LEU A 58 6.51 -2.94 1.41
CA LEU A 58 6.00 -2.43 2.68
C LEU A 58 6.83 -3.00 3.83
N THR A 59 7.16 -2.14 4.78
CA THR A 59 7.85 -2.48 6.03
C THR A 59 6.94 -2.22 7.23
N ALA A 60 7.35 -2.69 8.40
CA ALA A 60 6.63 -2.47 9.66
C ALA A 60 6.22 -1.00 9.85
N GLY A 61 4.99 -0.78 10.31
CA GLY A 61 4.38 0.56 10.40
C GLY A 61 3.53 0.93 9.18
N SER A 62 3.55 0.15 8.11
CA SER A 62 2.77 0.43 6.90
C SER A 62 1.29 0.09 7.04
N PHE A 63 0.43 1.01 6.59
CA PHE A 63 -0.99 0.75 6.31
C PHE A 63 -1.19 0.33 4.85
N PHE A 64 -2.10 -0.59 4.57
CA PHE A 64 -2.42 -0.97 3.20
C PHE A 64 -3.84 -1.53 3.05
N GLY A 65 -4.37 -1.50 1.83
CA GLY A 65 -5.73 -1.95 1.55
C GLY A 65 -6.81 -0.98 2.05
N GLU A 66 -6.46 0.27 2.32
CA GLU A 66 -7.33 1.35 2.80
C GLU A 66 -8.51 1.63 1.87
N MET A 67 -8.35 1.39 0.57
CA MET A 67 -9.41 1.53 -0.43
C MET A 67 -10.65 0.70 -0.12
N ALA A 68 -10.49 -0.43 0.58
CA ALA A 68 -11.60 -1.28 0.99
C ALA A 68 -12.54 -0.63 2.02
N LEU A 69 -12.07 0.38 2.76
CA LEU A 69 -12.92 1.13 3.69
C LEU A 69 -13.84 2.13 2.98
N ILE A 70 -13.36 2.67 1.85
CA ILE A 70 -14.01 3.78 1.13
C ILE A 70 -14.93 3.24 0.05
N SER A 71 -14.53 2.15 -0.61
CA SER A 71 -15.20 1.65 -1.81
C SER A 71 -15.38 0.13 -1.74
N LYS A 72 -16.48 -0.36 -2.31
CA LYS A 72 -16.75 -1.80 -2.45
C LYS A 72 -16.17 -2.38 -3.75
N ILE A 73 -15.12 -1.77 -4.28
CA ILE A 73 -14.45 -2.25 -5.49
C ILE A 73 -13.51 -3.41 -5.15
N PRO A 74 -13.21 -4.31 -6.12
CA PRO A 74 -12.20 -5.34 -5.94
C PRO A 74 -10.82 -4.79 -5.55
N ARG A 75 -9.97 -5.61 -4.94
CA ARG A 75 -8.59 -5.25 -4.58
C ARG A 75 -7.83 -4.78 -5.81
N ALA A 76 -7.31 -3.55 -5.77
CA ALA A 76 -6.62 -2.94 -6.91
C ALA A 76 -5.22 -3.51 -7.20
N ALA A 77 -4.68 -4.29 -6.26
CA ALA A 77 -3.36 -4.90 -6.26
C ALA A 77 -3.38 -6.11 -5.32
N GLY A 78 -2.44 -7.03 -5.47
CA GLY A 78 -2.18 -8.13 -4.53
C GLY A 78 -1.17 -7.73 -3.44
N ALA A 79 -1.21 -8.42 -2.31
CA ALA A 79 -0.29 -8.22 -1.19
C ALA A 79 0.27 -9.56 -0.70
N ARG A 80 1.59 -9.75 -0.76
CA ARG A 80 2.26 -11.02 -0.41
C ARG A 80 3.42 -10.79 0.54
N VAL A 81 3.62 -11.72 1.47
CA VAL A 81 4.73 -11.68 2.43
C VAL A 81 6.04 -12.11 1.77
N ILE A 82 7.09 -11.30 1.93
CA ILE A 82 8.43 -11.57 1.39
C ILE A 82 9.46 -11.89 2.48
N SER A 83 9.23 -11.45 3.71
CA SER A 83 10.04 -11.86 4.88
C SER A 83 9.68 -13.27 5.38
N ASP A 84 10.51 -13.88 6.24
CA ASP A 84 10.21 -15.18 6.87
C ASP A 84 8.83 -15.24 7.55
N LYS A 85 8.44 -14.13 8.19
CA LYS A 85 7.14 -13.99 8.85
C LYS A 85 6.69 -12.53 8.91
N ALA A 86 5.38 -12.32 8.80
CA ALA A 86 4.73 -11.03 9.00
C ALA A 86 3.59 -11.13 10.01
N LYS A 87 3.43 -10.10 10.86
CA LYS A 87 2.26 -9.94 11.73
C LYS A 87 1.40 -8.82 11.20
N ILE A 88 0.15 -9.13 10.88
CA ILE A 88 -0.74 -8.22 10.17
C ILE A 88 -2.04 -8.09 10.97
N GLY A 89 -2.37 -6.85 11.34
CA GLY A 89 -3.67 -6.49 11.89
C GLY A 89 -4.67 -6.17 10.78
N SER A 90 -5.93 -6.54 10.98
CA SER A 90 -7.04 -6.16 10.09
C SER A 90 -8.05 -5.31 10.84
N LEU A 91 -8.59 -4.30 10.16
CA LEU A 91 -9.63 -3.42 10.70
C LEU A 91 -10.67 -3.09 9.63
N ASP A 92 -11.94 -3.09 10.04
CA ASP A 92 -13.06 -2.67 9.21
C ASP A 92 -13.34 -1.17 9.34
N LYS A 93 -14.36 -0.71 8.62
CA LYS A 93 -14.76 0.70 8.59
C LYS A 93 -15.22 1.21 9.95
N ASP A 94 -15.97 0.42 10.71
CA ASP A 94 -16.52 0.85 11.99
C ASP A 94 -15.41 1.00 13.03
N MET A 95 -14.48 0.04 13.07
CA MET A 95 -13.30 0.11 13.91
C MET A 95 -12.39 1.28 13.50
N PHE A 96 -12.20 1.52 12.21
CA PHE A 96 -11.45 2.68 11.71
C PHE A 96 -12.03 4.01 12.24
N HIS A 97 -13.35 4.21 12.12
CA HIS A 97 -14.01 5.41 12.61
C HIS A 97 -13.91 5.55 14.13
N LYS A 98 -14.06 4.43 14.86
CA LYS A 98 -13.95 4.43 16.32
C LYS A 98 -12.54 4.79 16.79
N ILE A 99 -11.49 4.30 16.11
CA ILE A 99 -10.10 4.67 16.40
C ILE A 99 -9.90 6.18 16.15
N GLY A 100 -10.41 6.68 15.03
CA GLY A 100 -10.35 8.11 14.71
C GLY A 100 -10.93 9.05 15.76
N GLN A 101 -12.09 8.69 16.30
CA GLN A 101 -12.79 9.48 17.31
C GLN A 101 -12.10 9.45 18.68
N THR A 102 -11.42 8.35 18.99
CA THR A 102 -10.80 8.14 20.31
C THR A 102 -9.34 8.55 20.36
N ASN A 103 -8.66 8.50 19.22
CA ASN A 103 -7.27 8.94 19.08
C ASN A 103 -7.09 9.75 17.79
N PRO A 104 -7.34 11.07 17.81
CA PRO A 104 -7.18 11.92 16.63
C PRO A 104 -5.77 11.86 16.00
N LYS A 105 -4.73 11.53 16.78
CA LYS A 105 -3.37 11.35 16.25
C LYS A 105 -3.23 10.17 15.29
N PHE A 106 -4.13 9.19 15.35
CA PHE A 106 -4.16 8.09 14.39
C PHE A 106 -4.36 8.62 12.97
N PHE A 107 -5.31 9.52 12.78
CA PHE A 107 -5.57 10.11 11.47
C PHE A 107 -4.46 11.04 11.00
N SER A 108 -3.77 11.75 11.90
CA SER A 108 -2.61 12.54 11.49
C SER A 108 -1.48 11.64 10.99
N ILE A 109 -1.20 10.51 11.65
CA ILE A 109 -0.17 9.56 11.21
C ILE A 109 -0.56 8.96 9.85
N LEU A 110 -1.80 8.49 9.71
CA LEU A 110 -2.28 7.94 8.45
C LEU A 110 -2.20 8.98 7.31
N LEU A 111 -2.63 10.21 7.57
CA LEU A 111 -2.57 11.30 6.60
C LEU A 111 -1.12 11.61 6.21
N SER A 112 -0.21 11.72 7.18
CA SER A 112 1.23 11.89 6.91
C SER A 112 1.79 10.78 6.03
N THR A 113 1.48 9.51 6.33
CA THR A 113 1.89 8.37 5.50
C THR A 113 1.32 8.46 4.08
N MET A 114 0.07 8.91 3.91
CA MET A 114 -0.54 9.08 2.58
C MET A 114 0.10 10.24 1.80
N ILE A 115 0.43 11.34 2.48
CA ILE A 115 1.14 12.48 1.88
C ILE A 115 2.54 12.07 1.44
N GLU A 116 3.31 11.41 2.30
CA GLU A 116 4.65 10.89 1.96
C GLU A 116 4.60 9.97 0.72
N ARG A 117 3.56 9.15 0.61
CA ARG A 117 3.34 8.31 -0.58
C ARG A 117 3.04 9.13 -1.83
N LEU A 118 2.22 10.17 -1.73
CA LEU A 118 1.92 11.04 -2.87
C LEU A 118 3.18 11.77 -3.35
N VAL A 119 3.95 12.34 -2.42
CA VAL A 119 5.23 13.01 -2.73
C VAL A 119 6.20 12.05 -3.40
N SER A 120 6.35 10.83 -2.89
CA SER A 120 7.21 9.80 -3.51
C SER A 120 6.79 9.46 -4.94
N VAL A 121 5.48 9.44 -5.23
CA VAL A 121 4.96 9.20 -6.59
C VAL A 121 5.26 10.38 -7.51
N GLU A 122 5.09 11.61 -7.03
CA GLU A 122 5.40 12.83 -7.80
C GLU A 122 6.89 12.89 -8.17
N GLU A 123 7.79 12.54 -7.25
CA GLU A 123 9.23 12.46 -7.50
C GLU A 123 9.59 11.40 -8.56
N GLU A 124 8.95 10.22 -8.51
CA GLU A 124 9.16 9.16 -9.51
C GLU A 124 8.67 9.58 -10.90
N ILE A 125 7.50 10.23 -10.99
CA ILE A 125 6.98 10.77 -12.24
C ILE A 125 7.93 11.83 -12.81
N GLY A 126 8.49 12.71 -11.98
CA GLY A 126 9.49 13.71 -12.40
C GLY A 126 10.78 13.09 -12.94
N LYS A 127 11.22 11.96 -12.39
CA LYS A 127 12.37 11.21 -12.92
C LYS A 127 12.07 10.61 -14.29
N LEU A 128 10.88 10.04 -14.47
CA LEU A 128 10.47 9.46 -15.75
C LEU A 128 10.34 10.51 -16.86
N SER A 129 9.80 11.70 -16.55
CA SER A 129 9.65 12.78 -17.53
C SER A 129 11.00 13.35 -18.02
N SER A 130 11.99 13.42 -17.13
CA SER A 130 13.35 13.83 -17.51
C SER A 130 14.08 12.77 -18.36
N LEU A 131 13.80 11.48 -18.15
CA LEU A 131 14.34 10.38 -18.97
C LEU A 131 13.74 10.35 -20.38
N SER A 132 12.45 10.69 -20.55
CA SER A 132 11.81 10.78 -21.87
C SER A 132 12.28 11.99 -22.70
N SER A 133 13.01 12.93 -22.11
CA SER A 133 13.53 14.13 -22.80
C SER A 133 14.90 13.91 -23.48
N VAL A 134 15.49 12.71 -23.38
CA VAL A 134 16.79 12.37 -24.00
C VAL A 134 16.61 11.22 -24.99
N ASN A 135 16.03 11.47 -26.17
CA ASN A 135 16.20 10.61 -27.37
C ASN A 135 15.55 11.16 -28.66
N LEU A 136 15.74 12.45 -28.98
CA LEU A 136 15.30 13.00 -30.27
C LEU A 136 16.42 13.65 -31.10
N GLU A 137 17.66 13.70 -30.63
CA GLU A 137 18.77 14.34 -31.38
C GLU A 137 19.69 13.36 -32.15
N GLU A 138 19.52 12.04 -32.04
CA GLU A 138 20.39 11.08 -32.77
C GLU A 138 19.91 10.70 -34.19
N ILE A 139 18.80 11.25 -34.67
CA ILE A 139 18.39 11.09 -36.08
C ILE A 139 18.83 12.31 -36.88
N LYS A 140 20.14 12.47 -37.11
CA LYS A 140 20.59 13.27 -38.25
C LYS A 140 20.34 12.44 -39.51
N PRO A 141 19.54 12.92 -40.49
CA PRO A 141 19.46 12.25 -41.77
C PRO A 141 20.85 12.29 -42.41
N ARG A 142 21.37 11.11 -42.76
CA ARG A 142 22.52 10.96 -43.63
C ARG A 142 22.10 11.47 -45.01
N VAL A 143 22.38 12.73 -45.30
CA VAL A 143 22.23 13.28 -46.64
C VAL A 143 23.41 12.77 -47.44
N ASP A 144 23.23 11.64 -48.10
CA ASP A 144 24.08 11.27 -49.23
C ASP A 144 23.48 11.95 -50.47
N VAL A 145 24.23 12.93 -51.01
CA VAL A 145 24.26 13.53 -52.38
C VAL A 145 24.47 15.04 -52.28
#